data_AF-A0A0M8K873-F1
#
_entry.id   AF-A0A0M8K873-F1
#
_cell.length_a   1.000
_cell.length_b   1.000
_cell.length_c   1.000
_cell.angle_alpha   90.00
_cell.angle_beta   90.00
_cell.angle_gamma   90.00
#
_symmetry.space_group_name_H-M   'P 1'
#
loop_
_entity.id
_entity.type
_entity.pdbx_description
1 polymer ?
#
loop_
_entity_poly.entity_id
_entity_poly.type
_entity_poly.pdbx_seq_one_letter_code
_entity_poly.pdbx_strand_id
1 'polypeptide(L)'
;MPEQPQPDEPNGVWIVDNGKRKALESTLEQLKKRFGDGAIMKLGEAPDLQVEAIPTGSIALDLALGIGGIPRGRITEIYGPESSGKTTLCQHIIAEAQKMGGVAAFIDVEHAFDPTYAAKCGVDVENLYISQPDTGEQALEITEALVRSGAVDVVVIDSVAALVPRAEIEGDMGDSHMGLQARLMSQALRKLAGAIKKSNTAVIFTNQIRMKIGVLFGNPETTTGGNALKFYASVRMDIRRKEVIKQGGDIIGNRVLVKVKKNKVAPPFREAQFDIMYNEGISRAGDVLDVATEMEIVTKRGAYYSYGDIRLGQGRENAKQFLREHPDILDELDRRIREAAGLPLPPGASTD
;
A
#
# COMPACT_ATOMS: atom_id res chain seq x y z
N MET A 1 -38.77 -53.24 3.48
CA MET A 1 -38.58 -51.77 3.45
C MET A 1 -37.10 -51.51 3.60
N PRO A 2 -36.40 -50.89 2.64
CA PRO A 2 -35.00 -50.57 2.82
C PRO A 2 -34.88 -49.33 3.71
N GLU A 3 -34.02 -49.42 4.71
CA GLU A 3 -33.61 -48.34 5.60
C GLU A 3 -32.80 -47.32 4.79
N GLN A 4 -33.13 -46.04 4.89
CA GLN A 4 -32.39 -44.97 4.21
C GLN A 4 -31.01 -44.78 4.86
N PRO A 5 -29.93 -44.55 4.09
CA PRO A 5 -28.63 -44.21 4.67
C PRO A 5 -28.65 -42.78 5.23
N GLN A 6 -28.10 -42.60 6.44
CA GLN A 6 -27.79 -41.29 7.01
C GLN A 6 -26.61 -40.62 6.30
N PRO A 7 -26.54 -39.27 6.27
CA PRO A 7 -25.45 -38.54 5.64
C PRO A 7 -24.30 -38.32 6.65
N ASP A 8 -23.24 -39.12 6.56
CA ASP A 8 -22.01 -38.87 7.33
C ASP A 8 -21.04 -37.94 6.57
N GLU A 9 -20.36 -37.13 7.36
CA GLU A 9 -19.71 -35.86 7.08
C GLU A 9 -18.51 -35.89 6.10
N PRO A 10 -18.15 -34.75 5.48
CA PRO A 10 -16.91 -34.61 4.73
C PRO A 10 -15.77 -34.25 5.70
N ASN A 11 -14.68 -35.02 5.72
CA ASN A 11 -13.31 -34.52 5.51
C ASN A 11 -12.25 -35.61 5.71
N GLY A 12 -11.58 -35.95 4.61
CA GLY A 12 -10.54 -36.96 4.55
C GLY A 12 -9.30 -36.61 5.36
N VAL A 13 -8.99 -37.46 6.34
CA VAL A 13 -7.65 -37.61 6.88
C VAL A 13 -6.88 -38.53 5.93
N TRP A 14 -5.94 -37.99 5.15
CA TRP A 14 -5.02 -38.80 4.38
C TRP A 14 -4.10 -39.55 5.36
N ILE A 15 -4.29 -40.87 5.50
CA ILE A 15 -3.36 -41.72 6.25
C ILE A 15 -2.04 -41.74 5.47
N VAL A 16 -1.07 -40.95 5.93
CA VAL A 16 0.30 -40.96 5.40
C VAL A 16 0.97 -42.25 5.90
N ASP A 17 1.34 -43.12 4.96
CA ASP A 17 2.13 -44.33 5.23
C ASP A 17 3.36 -44.04 6.12
N ASN A 18 3.57 -44.88 7.15
CA ASN A 18 4.57 -44.66 8.20
C ASN A 18 6.00 -44.58 7.63
N GLY A 19 6.29 -45.31 6.54
CA GLY A 19 7.57 -45.22 5.83
C GLY A 19 7.78 -43.86 5.17
N LYS A 20 6.74 -43.28 4.56
CA LYS A 20 6.77 -41.95 3.96
C LYS A 20 6.96 -40.86 5.01
N ARG A 21 6.36 -41.01 6.20
CA ARG A 21 6.51 -40.07 7.31
C ARG A 21 7.95 -40.01 7.82
N LYS A 22 8.59 -41.16 8.03
CA LYS A 22 9.99 -41.22 8.50
C LYS A 22 10.98 -40.67 7.46
N ALA A 23 10.75 -40.95 6.18
CA ALA A 23 11.55 -40.39 5.09
C ALA A 23 11.40 -38.85 5.01
N LEU A 24 10.18 -38.35 5.20
CA LEU A 24 9.91 -36.92 5.26
C LEU A 24 10.61 -36.27 6.45
N GLU A 25 10.51 -36.84 7.65
CA GLU A 25 11.17 -36.31 8.86
C GLU A 25 12.69 -36.22 8.69
N SER A 26 13.34 -37.27 8.19
CA SER A 26 14.77 -37.24 7.90
C SER A 26 15.14 -36.18 6.85
N THR A 27 14.30 -36.00 5.83
CA THR A 27 14.51 -34.96 4.82
C THR A 27 14.38 -33.57 5.43
N LEU A 28 13.37 -33.35 6.28
CA LEU A 28 13.16 -32.08 6.98
C LEU A 28 14.34 -31.73 7.90
N GLU A 29 14.87 -32.70 8.65
CA GLU A 29 16.06 -32.51 9.49
C GLU A 29 17.30 -32.13 8.66
N GLN A 30 17.52 -32.83 7.53
CA GLN A 30 18.62 -32.49 6.62
C GLN A 30 18.47 -31.07 6.05
N LEU A 31 17.26 -30.69 5.65
CA LEU A 31 16.98 -29.34 5.14
C LEU A 31 17.19 -28.28 6.22
N LYS A 32 16.72 -28.49 7.46
CA LYS A 32 16.94 -27.58 8.58
C LYS A 32 18.43 -27.42 8.91
N LYS A 33 19.18 -28.53 8.95
CA LYS A 33 20.64 -28.50 9.20
C LYS A 33 21.39 -27.73 8.12
N ARG A 34 20.94 -27.80 6.86
CA ARG A 34 21.62 -27.20 5.71
C ARG A 34 21.24 -25.74 5.46
N PHE A 35 20.01 -25.35 5.79
CA PHE A 35 19.43 -24.06 5.40
C PHE A 35 18.84 -23.25 6.57
N GLY A 36 18.91 -23.77 7.80
CA GLY A 36 18.38 -23.16 9.03
C GLY A 36 16.97 -23.62 9.38
N ASP A 37 16.56 -23.44 10.64
CA ASP A 37 15.28 -23.93 11.17
C ASP A 37 14.05 -23.36 10.47
N GLY A 38 14.17 -22.17 9.86
CA GLY A 38 13.09 -21.51 9.11
C GLY A 38 12.98 -21.91 7.63
N ALA A 39 13.84 -22.80 7.13
CA ALA A 39 13.85 -23.18 5.71
C ALA A 39 12.62 -23.97 5.27
N ILE A 40 12.04 -24.76 6.19
CA ILE A 40 10.82 -25.53 5.95
C ILE A 40 10.07 -25.75 7.27
N MET A 41 8.79 -25.36 7.30
CA MET A 41 7.90 -25.47 8.45
C MET A 41 6.49 -25.81 7.97
N LYS A 42 5.67 -26.43 8.83
CA LYS A 42 4.26 -26.63 8.51
C LYS A 42 3.53 -25.29 8.59
N LEU A 43 2.61 -25.06 7.66
CA LEU A 43 1.89 -23.79 7.59
C LEU A 43 1.08 -23.50 8.88
N GLY A 44 0.51 -24.53 9.53
CA GLY A 44 -0.21 -24.39 10.80
C GLY A 44 0.68 -24.28 12.05
N GLU A 45 1.99 -24.47 11.91
CA GLU A 45 2.99 -24.27 12.96
C GLU A 45 3.78 -22.96 12.74
N ALA A 46 3.55 -22.28 11.62
CA ALA A 46 4.08 -20.94 11.41
C ALA A 46 3.40 -19.99 12.41
N PRO A 47 4.15 -19.13 13.13
CA PRO A 47 3.55 -18.08 13.94
C PRO A 47 2.56 -17.31 13.06
N ASP A 48 1.42 -16.94 13.66
CA ASP A 48 0.25 -16.38 12.99
C ASP A 48 0.68 -15.46 11.85
N LEU A 49 0.43 -15.88 10.59
CA LEU A 49 0.92 -15.19 9.39
C LEU A 49 0.16 -13.88 9.14
N GLN A 50 -0.18 -13.15 10.19
CA GLN A 50 -0.74 -11.82 10.11
C GLN A 50 0.29 -10.93 9.43
N VAL A 51 -0.07 -10.48 8.24
CA VAL A 51 0.79 -9.58 7.47
C VAL A 51 0.68 -8.21 8.14
N GLU A 52 1.74 -7.81 8.84
CA GLU A 52 1.82 -6.47 9.40
C GLU A 52 1.64 -5.41 8.30
N ALA A 53 0.96 -4.32 8.64
CA ALA A 53 0.62 -3.27 7.72
C ALA A 53 1.13 -1.90 8.20
N ILE A 54 1.41 -1.01 7.25
CA ILE A 54 1.62 0.42 7.49
C ILE A 54 0.37 1.14 7.00
N PRO A 55 -0.35 1.90 7.87
CA PRO A 55 -1.53 2.65 7.47
C PRO A 55 -1.25 3.59 6.30
N THR A 56 -2.25 3.83 5.46
CA THR A 56 -2.09 4.65 4.25
C THR A 56 -2.30 6.14 4.48
N GLY A 57 -2.75 6.53 5.68
CA GLY A 57 -3.27 7.86 5.97
C GLY A 57 -4.70 8.09 5.46
N SER A 58 -5.30 7.09 4.79
CA SER A 58 -6.71 7.05 4.42
C SER A 58 -7.38 5.81 5.00
N ILE A 59 -8.37 5.99 5.86
CA ILE A 59 -9.14 4.89 6.44
C ILE A 59 -9.93 4.15 5.36
N ALA A 60 -10.46 4.85 4.35
CA ALA A 60 -11.14 4.21 3.22
C ALA A 60 -10.19 3.27 2.46
N LEU A 61 -8.93 3.68 2.26
CA LEU A 61 -7.95 2.85 1.57
C LEU A 61 -7.46 1.68 2.44
N ASP A 62 -7.27 1.90 3.74
CA ASP A 62 -6.93 0.83 4.69
C ASP A 62 -7.99 -0.29 4.68
N LEU A 63 -9.28 0.07 4.64
CA LEU A 63 -10.42 -0.84 4.49
C LEU A 63 -10.42 -1.57 3.13
N ALA A 64 -10.13 -0.84 2.05
CA ALA A 64 -10.04 -1.43 0.72
C ALA A 64 -8.87 -2.41 0.59
N LEU A 65 -7.77 -2.19 1.32
CA LEU A 65 -6.63 -3.10 1.39
C LEU A 65 -6.89 -4.33 2.27
N GLY A 66 -7.80 -4.21 3.24
CA GLY A 66 -8.33 -5.32 4.05
C GLY A 66 -7.43 -5.81 5.17
N ILE A 67 -6.20 -5.30 5.27
CA ILE A 67 -5.26 -5.57 6.37
C ILE A 67 -4.93 -4.30 7.17
N GLY A 68 -5.59 -3.18 6.87
CA GLY A 68 -5.39 -1.92 7.60
C GLY A 68 -4.24 -1.06 7.08
N GLY A 69 -3.72 -1.35 5.89
CA GLY A 69 -2.62 -0.59 5.29
C GLY A 69 -1.87 -1.35 4.20
N ILE A 70 -0.70 -0.84 3.80
CA ILE A 70 0.19 -1.55 2.87
C ILE A 70 0.98 -2.64 3.61
N PRO A 71 1.23 -3.80 2.99
CA PRO A 71 1.92 -4.90 3.67
C PRO A 71 3.42 -4.64 3.85
N ARG A 72 3.92 -4.82 5.08
CA ARG A 72 5.35 -4.89 5.40
C ARG A 72 6.01 -6.12 4.77
N GLY A 73 7.30 -6.01 4.49
CA GLY A 73 8.09 -7.07 3.86
C GLY A 73 7.60 -7.45 2.45
N ARG A 74 6.94 -6.52 1.74
CA ARG A 74 6.38 -6.71 0.40
C ARG A 74 6.58 -5.48 -0.48
N ILE A 75 6.34 -5.67 -1.77
CA ILE A 75 6.34 -4.61 -2.78
C ILE A 75 4.90 -4.14 -3.04
N THR A 76 4.69 -2.84 -3.09
CA THR A 76 3.45 -2.17 -3.48
C THR A 76 3.71 -1.29 -4.70
N GLU A 77 2.87 -1.37 -5.73
CA GLU A 77 2.92 -0.45 -6.89
C GLU A 77 1.73 0.51 -6.83
N ILE A 78 2.00 1.81 -6.89
CA ILE A 78 0.99 2.87 -6.95
C ILE A 78 1.13 3.56 -8.31
N TYR A 79 0.13 3.39 -9.18
CA TYR A 79 0.20 3.93 -10.53
C TYR A 79 -1.05 4.70 -10.91
N GLY A 80 -0.90 5.64 -11.84
CA GLY A 80 -1.97 6.53 -12.22
C GLY A 80 -1.50 7.68 -13.11
N PRO A 81 -2.44 8.48 -13.64
CA PRO A 81 -2.12 9.68 -14.38
C PRO A 81 -1.24 10.66 -13.59
N GLU A 82 -0.64 11.62 -14.28
CA GLU A 82 -0.01 12.76 -13.62
C GLU A 82 -1.00 13.50 -12.72
N SER A 83 -0.48 14.10 -11.64
CA SER A 83 -1.30 14.85 -10.67
C SER A 83 -2.48 14.06 -10.06
N SER A 84 -2.45 12.72 -10.08
CA SER A 84 -3.50 11.89 -9.48
C SER A 84 -3.36 11.70 -7.96
N GLY A 85 -2.25 12.13 -7.36
CA GLY A 85 -1.98 12.00 -5.92
C GLY A 85 -1.04 10.85 -5.53
N LYS A 86 -0.31 10.24 -6.48
CA LYS A 86 0.64 9.13 -6.20
C LYS A 86 1.66 9.49 -5.11
N THR A 87 2.38 10.59 -5.31
CA THR A 87 3.42 11.08 -4.39
C THR A 87 2.82 11.52 -3.07
N THR A 88 1.67 12.21 -3.08
CA THR A 88 0.93 12.57 -1.86
C THR A 88 0.57 11.34 -1.03
N LEU A 89 0.02 10.29 -1.65
CA LEU A 89 -0.28 9.05 -0.95
C LEU A 89 0.98 8.39 -0.35
N CYS A 90 2.11 8.44 -1.07
CA CYS A 90 3.38 7.94 -0.53
C CYS A 90 3.86 8.76 0.67
N GLN A 91 3.71 10.08 0.64
CA GLN A 91 4.06 10.97 1.77
C GLN A 91 3.20 10.66 3.00
N HIS A 92 1.90 10.39 2.84
CA HIS A 92 1.06 9.95 3.96
C HIS A 92 1.48 8.58 4.52
N ILE A 93 1.82 7.61 3.66
CA ILE A 93 2.33 6.31 4.14
C ILE A 93 3.65 6.48 4.90
N ILE A 94 4.53 7.37 4.43
CA ILE A 94 5.78 7.72 5.14
C ILE A 94 5.46 8.34 6.50
N ALA A 95 4.55 9.31 6.55
CA ALA A 95 4.14 9.96 7.80
C ALA A 95 3.58 8.95 8.80
N GLU A 96 2.74 8.01 8.36
CA GLU A 96 2.22 6.94 9.21
C GLU A 96 3.32 5.98 9.68
N ALA A 97 4.28 5.61 8.81
CA ALA A 97 5.43 4.81 9.21
C ALA A 97 6.29 5.52 10.29
N GLN A 98 6.52 6.83 10.15
CA GLN A 98 7.27 7.62 11.12
C GLN A 98 6.53 7.77 12.44
N LYS A 99 5.20 7.97 12.43
CA LYS A 99 4.35 7.97 13.65
C LYS A 99 4.41 6.65 14.42
N MET A 100 4.63 5.53 13.72
CA MET A 100 4.86 4.22 14.31
C MET A 100 6.28 4.07 14.90
N GLY A 101 7.11 5.11 14.86
CA GLY A 101 8.53 5.07 15.26
C GLY A 101 9.44 4.42 14.23
N GLY A 102 8.95 4.21 13.00
CA GLY A 102 9.71 3.59 11.92
C GLY A 102 10.57 4.58 11.14
N VAL A 103 11.57 4.05 10.44
CA VAL A 103 12.48 4.82 9.57
C VAL A 103 11.99 4.76 8.13
N ALA A 104 11.93 5.92 7.48
CA ALA A 104 11.50 6.05 6.09
C ALA A 104 12.64 6.53 5.18
N ALA A 105 12.64 6.05 3.94
CA ALA A 105 13.51 6.56 2.88
C ALA A 105 12.74 6.86 1.60
N PHE A 106 13.15 7.90 0.89
CA PHE A 106 12.58 8.37 -0.36
C PHE A 106 13.66 8.46 -1.45
N ILE A 107 13.50 7.69 -2.52
CA ILE A 107 14.36 7.70 -3.69
C ILE A 107 13.67 8.57 -4.74
N ASP A 108 14.07 9.84 -4.80
CA ASP A 108 13.54 10.87 -5.69
C ASP A 108 14.28 10.83 -7.02
N VAL A 109 13.79 10.00 -7.94
CA VAL A 109 14.33 9.85 -9.29
C VAL A 109 13.70 10.88 -10.24
N GLU A 110 12.52 11.41 -9.91
CA GLU A 110 11.89 12.49 -10.68
C GLU A 110 12.46 13.89 -10.36
N HIS A 111 13.32 14.01 -9.34
CA HIS A 111 13.86 15.29 -8.84
C HIS A 111 12.77 16.32 -8.53
N ALA A 112 11.63 15.85 -8.01
CA ALA A 112 10.41 16.63 -7.84
C ALA A 112 9.91 16.67 -6.40
N PHE A 113 10.70 16.18 -5.44
CA PHE A 113 10.31 16.16 -4.03
C PHE A 113 10.23 17.59 -3.45
N ASP A 114 9.07 17.96 -2.90
CA ASP A 114 8.85 19.21 -2.14
C ASP A 114 8.78 18.92 -0.63
N PRO A 115 9.82 19.27 0.14
CA PRO A 115 9.83 19.08 1.60
C PRO A 115 8.73 19.87 2.32
N THR A 116 8.34 21.04 1.80
CA THR A 116 7.30 21.89 2.41
C THR A 116 5.95 21.22 2.32
N TYR A 117 5.63 20.63 1.17
CA TYR A 117 4.39 19.87 0.99
C TYR A 117 4.42 18.53 1.75
N ALA A 118 5.57 17.86 1.80
CA ALA A 118 5.73 16.64 2.60
C ALA A 118 5.45 16.89 4.10
N ALA A 119 5.96 17.99 4.67
CA ALA A 119 5.68 18.38 6.04
C ALA A 119 4.18 18.63 6.29
N LYS A 120 3.46 19.23 5.31
CA LYS A 120 2.00 19.40 5.40
C LYS A 120 1.25 18.06 5.40
N CYS A 121 1.78 17.04 4.73
CA CYS A 121 1.24 15.67 4.78
C CYS A 121 1.58 14.94 6.09
N GLY A 122 2.33 15.57 7.01
CA GLY A 122 2.72 15.02 8.30
C GLY A 122 4.03 14.25 8.29
N VAL A 123 4.83 14.35 7.22
CA VAL A 123 6.17 13.75 7.15
C VAL A 123 7.11 14.51 8.09
N ASP A 124 7.83 13.77 8.93
CA ASP A 124 8.99 14.29 9.63
C ASP A 124 10.17 14.38 8.65
N VAL A 125 10.31 15.57 8.06
CA VAL A 125 11.31 15.86 7.02
C VAL A 125 12.73 15.80 7.57
N GLU A 126 12.94 16.14 8.84
CA GLU A 126 14.27 16.14 9.46
C GLU A 126 14.84 14.73 9.56
N ASN A 127 13.96 13.74 9.78
CA ASN A 127 14.33 12.32 9.92
C ASN A 127 14.02 11.48 8.67
N LEU A 128 13.67 12.10 7.54
CA LEU A 128 13.46 11.40 6.27
C LEU A 128 14.78 11.25 5.51
N TYR A 129 15.18 10.02 5.22
CA TYR A 129 16.32 9.76 4.34
C TYR A 129 15.92 10.01 2.88
N ILE A 130 16.63 10.88 2.18
CA ILE A 130 16.39 11.16 0.76
C ILE A 130 17.61 10.80 -0.09
N SER A 131 17.38 10.25 -1.27
CA SER A 131 18.40 10.02 -2.29
C SER A 131 17.91 10.52 -3.64
N GLN A 132 18.76 11.24 -4.35
CA GLN A 132 18.53 11.72 -5.72
C GLN A 132 19.58 11.07 -6.65
N PRO A 133 19.32 9.85 -7.13
CA PRO A 133 20.27 9.09 -7.93
C PRO A 133 20.32 9.60 -9.38
N ASP A 134 21.49 9.48 -10.01
CA ASP A 134 21.74 9.85 -11.40
C ASP A 134 21.25 8.77 -12.39
N THR A 135 21.24 7.48 -11.98
CA THR A 135 20.83 6.37 -12.85
C THR A 135 19.87 5.39 -12.18
N GLY A 136 19.10 4.67 -12.99
CA GLY A 136 18.18 3.64 -12.52
C GLY A 136 18.87 2.50 -11.78
N GLU A 137 20.08 2.10 -12.19
CA GLU A 137 20.90 1.13 -11.47
C GLU A 137 21.24 1.63 -10.06
N GLN A 138 21.73 2.87 -9.96
CA GLN A 138 22.10 3.48 -8.69
C GLN A 138 20.90 3.58 -7.75
N ALA A 139 19.74 4.01 -8.25
CA ALA A 139 18.50 4.07 -7.48
C ALA A 139 18.13 2.71 -6.85
N LEU A 140 18.24 1.64 -7.64
CA LEU A 140 17.89 0.28 -7.23
C LEU A 140 18.95 -0.34 -6.31
N GLU A 141 20.23 0.00 -6.48
CA GLU A 141 21.33 -0.40 -5.60
C GLU A 141 21.22 0.27 -4.22
N ILE A 142 20.92 1.57 -4.19
CA ILE A 142 20.66 2.30 -2.94
C ILE A 142 19.44 1.70 -2.23
N THR A 143 18.36 1.44 -2.96
CA THR A 143 17.18 0.73 -2.42
C THR A 143 17.56 -0.63 -1.83
N GLU A 144 18.37 -1.42 -2.55
CA GLU A 144 18.82 -2.74 -2.06
C GLU A 144 19.65 -2.61 -0.78
N ALA A 145 20.57 -1.65 -0.70
CA ALA A 145 21.41 -1.42 0.48
C ALA A 145 20.56 -1.01 1.69
N LEU A 146 19.62 -0.08 1.52
CA LEU A 146 18.70 0.35 2.58
C LEU A 146 17.85 -0.81 3.09
N VAL A 147 17.25 -1.59 2.19
CA VAL A 147 16.46 -2.78 2.57
C VAL A 147 17.33 -3.81 3.30
N ARG A 148 18.55 -4.10 2.82
CA ARG A 148 19.44 -5.09 3.43
C ARG A 148 19.97 -4.67 4.80
N SER A 149 20.02 -3.37 5.09
CA SER A 149 20.42 -2.87 6.41
C SER A 149 19.49 -3.36 7.52
N GLY A 150 18.23 -3.66 7.20
CA GLY A 150 17.19 -4.01 8.18
C GLY A 150 16.72 -2.83 9.03
N ALA A 151 17.25 -1.62 8.80
CA ALA A 151 16.98 -0.43 9.61
C ALA A 151 15.85 0.44 9.06
N VAL A 152 15.37 0.17 7.83
CA VAL A 152 14.34 0.97 7.15
C VAL A 152 13.02 0.22 7.09
N ASP A 153 11.95 0.86 7.56
CA ASP A 153 10.60 0.33 7.59
C ASP A 153 9.85 0.52 6.27
N VAL A 154 10.05 1.66 5.62
CA VAL A 154 9.44 1.98 4.32
C VAL A 154 10.42 2.66 3.38
N VAL A 155 10.47 2.18 2.12
CA VAL A 155 11.23 2.82 1.04
C VAL A 155 10.28 3.15 -0.11
N VAL A 156 10.26 4.41 -0.54
CA VAL A 156 9.51 4.87 -1.72
C VAL A 156 10.48 5.13 -2.86
N ILE A 157 10.16 4.63 -4.05
CA ILE A 157 10.85 4.95 -5.30
C ILE A 157 9.89 5.73 -6.19
N ASP A 158 10.18 7.02 -6.39
CA ASP A 158 9.37 7.95 -7.18
C ASP A 158 10.19 8.48 -8.37
N SER A 159 10.06 7.96 -9.59
CA SER A 159 9.16 6.88 -10.05
C SER A 159 9.86 5.86 -10.95
N VAL A 160 9.20 4.73 -11.19
CA VAL A 160 9.70 3.70 -12.13
C VAL A 160 9.95 4.26 -13.53
N ALA A 161 9.14 5.24 -13.96
CA ALA A 161 9.30 5.81 -15.30
C ALA A 161 10.63 6.55 -15.45
N ALA A 162 11.15 7.11 -14.35
CA ALA A 162 12.41 7.84 -14.30
C ALA A 162 13.64 6.96 -14.00
N LEU A 163 13.46 5.64 -13.79
CA LEU A 163 14.59 4.71 -13.63
C LEU A 163 15.27 4.46 -14.98
N VAL A 164 15.99 5.45 -15.49
CA VAL A 164 16.68 5.41 -16.78
C VAL A 164 18.02 4.69 -16.62
N PRO A 165 18.28 3.61 -17.37
CA PRO A 165 19.56 2.90 -17.32
C PRO A 165 20.74 3.80 -17.72
N ARG A 166 21.91 3.59 -17.13
CA ARG A 166 23.12 4.38 -17.44
C ARG A 166 23.44 4.46 -18.93
N ALA A 167 23.36 3.33 -19.64
CA ALA A 167 23.64 3.28 -21.08
C ALA A 167 22.67 4.14 -21.91
N GLU A 168 21.45 4.37 -21.43
CA GLU A 168 20.49 5.26 -22.10
C GLU A 168 20.78 6.74 -21.79
N ILE A 169 21.32 7.06 -20.61
CA ILE A 169 21.74 8.42 -20.24
C ILE A 169 23.01 8.84 -20.99
N GLU A 170 23.97 7.92 -21.13
CA GLU A 170 25.26 8.16 -21.80
C GLU A 170 25.18 8.05 -23.33
N GLY A 171 24.10 7.46 -23.86
CA GLY A 171 23.87 7.30 -25.29
C GLY A 171 23.36 8.57 -25.97
N ASP A 172 23.38 8.57 -27.30
CA ASP A 172 22.89 9.71 -28.08
C ASP A 172 21.35 9.69 -28.21
N MET A 173 20.75 10.87 -28.35
CA MET A 173 19.31 10.98 -28.61
C MET A 173 18.95 10.27 -29.92
N GLY A 174 18.13 9.22 -29.82
CA GLY A 174 17.71 8.39 -30.94
C GLY A 174 18.31 6.98 -30.94
N ASP A 175 19.23 6.69 -30.03
CA ASP A 175 19.77 5.35 -29.85
C ASP A 175 18.70 4.37 -29.35
N SER A 176 18.70 3.17 -29.95
CA SER A 176 17.69 2.15 -29.67
C SER A 176 18.08 1.27 -28.48
N HIS A 177 17.53 1.59 -27.31
CA HIS A 177 17.72 0.83 -26.07
C HIS A 177 16.52 -0.08 -25.75
N MET A 178 16.10 -0.91 -26.72
CA MET A 178 14.88 -1.72 -26.59
C MET A 178 14.85 -2.59 -25.34
N GLY A 179 13.92 -2.28 -24.43
CA GLY A 179 13.63 -3.10 -23.25
C GLY A 179 14.71 -3.09 -22.17
N LEU A 180 15.67 -2.15 -22.22
CA LEU A 180 16.76 -2.07 -21.25
C LEU A 180 16.23 -1.85 -19.82
N GLN A 181 15.32 -0.89 -19.64
CA GLN A 181 14.66 -0.64 -18.37
C GLN A 181 13.87 -1.85 -17.85
N ALA A 182 13.19 -2.59 -18.72
CA ALA A 182 12.44 -3.78 -18.31
C ALA A 182 13.36 -4.91 -17.82
N ARG A 183 14.55 -5.05 -18.41
CA ARG A 183 15.58 -6.01 -17.97
C ARG A 183 16.18 -5.59 -16.63
N LEU A 184 16.51 -4.30 -16.47
CA LEU A 184 16.97 -3.73 -15.21
C LEU A 184 16.00 -4.02 -14.07
N MET A 185 14.71 -3.67 -14.25
CA MET A 185 13.66 -3.94 -13.28
C MET A 185 13.54 -5.43 -12.94
N SER A 186 13.58 -6.30 -13.96
CA SER A 186 13.50 -7.76 -13.76
C SER A 186 14.67 -8.30 -12.92
N GLN A 187 15.87 -7.79 -13.12
CA GLN A 187 17.06 -8.18 -12.36
C GLN A 187 17.02 -7.65 -10.93
N ALA A 188 16.70 -6.36 -10.76
CA ALA A 188 16.64 -5.72 -9.46
C ALA A 188 15.56 -6.32 -8.57
N LEU A 189 14.33 -6.49 -9.06
CA LEU A 189 13.23 -7.05 -8.29
C LEU A 189 13.50 -8.50 -7.83
N ARG A 190 14.26 -9.27 -8.63
CA ARG A 190 14.68 -10.62 -8.25
C ARG A 190 15.61 -10.62 -7.03
N LYS A 191 16.52 -9.65 -6.94
CA LYS A 191 17.41 -9.47 -5.77
C LYS A 191 16.65 -8.90 -4.58
N LEU A 192 15.84 -7.86 -4.81
CA LEU A 192 15.09 -7.13 -3.79
C LEU A 192 14.06 -8.01 -3.08
N ALA A 193 13.29 -8.84 -3.79
CA ALA A 193 12.17 -9.59 -3.20
C ALA A 193 12.60 -10.44 -1.98
N GLY A 194 13.76 -11.08 -2.04
CA GLY A 194 14.29 -11.86 -0.92
C GLY A 194 14.79 -10.99 0.24
N ALA A 195 15.41 -9.85 -0.06
CA ALA A 195 15.88 -8.91 0.96
C ALA A 195 14.70 -8.25 1.69
N ILE A 196 13.71 -7.75 0.94
CA ILE A 196 12.49 -7.12 1.42
C ILE A 196 11.76 -8.01 2.43
N LYS A 197 11.59 -9.31 2.12
CA LYS A 197 10.92 -10.23 3.04
C LYS A 197 11.72 -10.47 4.33
N LYS A 198 13.06 -10.47 4.26
CA LYS A 198 13.93 -10.70 5.42
C LYS A 198 14.00 -9.48 6.35
N SER A 199 14.03 -8.28 5.78
CA SER A 199 14.09 -7.03 6.54
C SER A 199 12.73 -6.55 7.03
N ASN A 200 11.64 -7.14 6.54
CA ASN A 200 10.27 -6.68 6.77
C ASN A 200 10.01 -5.23 6.29
N THR A 201 10.86 -4.67 5.42
CA THR A 201 10.70 -3.34 4.83
C THR A 201 9.52 -3.34 3.84
N ALA A 202 8.64 -2.35 3.90
CA ALA A 202 7.66 -2.08 2.85
C ALA A 202 8.32 -1.29 1.72
N VAL A 203 8.25 -1.77 0.48
CA VAL A 203 8.82 -1.06 -0.67
C VAL A 203 7.73 -0.62 -1.63
N ILE A 204 7.66 0.68 -1.90
CA ILE A 204 6.64 1.30 -2.74
C ILE A 204 7.30 1.80 -4.02
N PHE A 205 6.75 1.39 -5.16
CA PHE A 205 7.10 1.97 -6.45
C PHE A 205 5.93 2.83 -6.94
N THR A 206 6.17 4.10 -7.20
CA THR A 206 5.23 4.88 -8.00
C THR A 206 5.46 4.59 -9.49
N ASN A 207 4.40 4.67 -10.29
CA ASN A 207 4.52 4.44 -11.72
C ASN A 207 3.53 5.32 -12.51
N GLN A 208 3.88 5.57 -13.76
CA GLN A 208 3.06 6.33 -14.68
C GLN A 208 2.30 5.39 -15.62
N ILE A 209 1.16 5.87 -16.12
CA ILE A 209 0.42 5.18 -17.18
C ILE A 209 1.02 5.58 -18.54
N ARG A 210 1.10 4.59 -19.44
CA ARG A 210 1.42 4.74 -20.86
C ARG A 210 0.36 4.02 -21.68
N MET A 211 0.20 4.39 -22.95
CA MET A 211 -0.70 3.69 -23.87
C MET A 211 0.08 2.70 -24.73
N LYS A 212 -0.41 1.47 -24.84
CA LYS A 212 0.12 0.47 -25.75
C LYS A 212 -0.45 0.72 -27.15
N ILE A 213 0.42 1.11 -28.08
CA ILE A 213 0.06 1.35 -29.48
C ILE A 213 -0.41 0.03 -30.11
N GLY A 214 -1.47 0.08 -30.93
CA GLY A 214 -1.97 -1.06 -31.68
C GLY A 214 -3.00 -1.95 -30.95
N VAL A 215 -3.48 -1.56 -29.77
CA VAL A 215 -4.58 -2.24 -29.08
C VAL A 215 -5.92 -1.69 -29.57
N LEU A 216 -6.63 -2.48 -30.40
CA LEU A 216 -7.95 -2.12 -30.94
C LEU A 216 -9.12 -2.55 -30.03
N PHE A 217 -8.90 -3.50 -29.12
CA PHE A 217 -9.91 -4.02 -28.19
C PHE A 217 -9.32 -4.19 -26.79
N GLY A 218 -10.09 -3.82 -25.75
CA GLY A 218 -9.68 -3.91 -24.34
C GLY A 218 -9.08 -2.61 -23.80
N ASN A 219 -8.42 -2.68 -22.63
CA ASN A 219 -7.76 -1.52 -22.02
C ASN A 219 -6.35 -1.33 -22.63
N PRO A 220 -6.07 -0.20 -23.31
CA PRO A 220 -4.76 0.08 -23.89
C PRO A 220 -3.72 0.56 -22.84
N GLU A 221 -4.13 0.83 -21.60
CA GLU A 221 -3.22 1.33 -20.58
C GLU A 221 -2.22 0.26 -20.10
N THR A 222 -0.97 0.66 -19.97
CA THR A 222 0.10 -0.12 -19.35
C THR A 222 0.93 0.77 -18.41
N THR A 223 1.78 0.15 -17.61
CA THR A 223 2.75 0.83 -16.75
C THR A 223 4.17 0.65 -17.29
N THR A 224 5.08 1.55 -16.93
CA THR A 224 6.49 1.57 -17.35
C THR A 224 7.31 0.50 -16.61
N GLY A 225 8.51 0.16 -17.11
CA GLY A 225 9.41 -0.81 -16.46
C GLY A 225 9.13 -2.28 -16.79
N GLY A 226 8.33 -2.56 -17.82
CA GLY A 226 8.00 -3.92 -18.25
C GLY A 226 6.98 -4.62 -17.34
N ASN A 227 6.99 -5.96 -17.31
CA ASN A 227 5.98 -6.73 -16.59
C ASN A 227 6.43 -7.22 -15.20
N ALA A 228 7.73 -7.18 -14.89
CA ALA A 228 8.27 -7.77 -13.65
C ALA A 228 7.59 -7.20 -12.40
N LEU A 229 7.48 -5.86 -12.29
CA LEU A 229 6.86 -5.21 -11.14
C LEU A 229 5.42 -5.68 -10.92
N LYS A 230 4.65 -5.89 -12.00
CA LYS A 230 3.27 -6.39 -11.92
C LYS A 230 3.19 -7.76 -11.25
N PHE A 231 4.19 -8.62 -11.41
CA PHE A 231 4.25 -9.95 -10.79
C PHE A 231 4.76 -9.91 -9.34
N TYR A 232 5.80 -9.13 -9.10
CA TYR A 232 6.47 -9.00 -7.79
C TYR A 232 5.63 -8.21 -6.78
N ALA A 233 4.91 -7.17 -7.21
CA ALA A 233 4.00 -6.42 -6.35
C ALA A 233 2.97 -7.34 -5.69
N SER A 234 2.84 -7.25 -4.38
CA SER A 234 1.75 -7.90 -3.63
C SER A 234 0.48 -7.09 -3.71
N VAL A 235 0.60 -5.76 -3.73
CA VAL A 235 -0.51 -4.83 -3.89
C VAL A 235 -0.25 -3.94 -5.10
N ARG A 236 -1.26 -3.73 -5.93
CA ARG A 236 -1.23 -2.74 -7.03
C ARG A 236 -2.44 -1.82 -6.92
N MET A 237 -2.21 -0.52 -6.91
CA MET A 237 -3.23 0.51 -6.75
C MET A 237 -3.27 1.43 -7.98
N ASP A 238 -4.45 1.59 -8.58
CA ASP A 238 -4.73 2.52 -9.67
C ASP A 238 -5.40 3.76 -9.07
N ILE A 239 -4.65 4.85 -8.95
CA ILE A 239 -5.08 6.11 -8.34
C ILE A 239 -5.41 7.15 -9.40
N ARG A 240 -6.63 7.71 -9.34
CA ARG A 240 -7.14 8.69 -10.32
C ARG A 240 -7.87 9.83 -9.65
N ARG A 241 -7.67 11.05 -10.18
CA ARG A 241 -8.54 12.19 -9.86
C ARG A 241 -9.94 11.92 -10.41
N LYS A 242 -10.95 11.98 -9.54
CA LYS A 242 -12.37 11.82 -9.88
C LYS A 242 -13.03 13.17 -10.16
N GLU A 243 -12.84 14.13 -9.27
CA GLU A 243 -13.42 15.47 -9.37
C GLU A 243 -12.53 16.50 -8.68
N VAL A 244 -12.74 17.76 -9.04
CA VAL A 244 -12.02 18.90 -8.46
C VAL A 244 -12.87 19.50 -7.35
N ILE A 245 -12.26 19.74 -6.19
CA ILE A 245 -12.92 20.36 -5.03
C ILE A 245 -12.73 21.87 -5.13
N LYS A 246 -13.84 22.61 -5.07
CA LYS A 246 -13.85 24.07 -5.14
C LYS A 246 -14.48 24.70 -3.90
N GLN A 247 -13.95 25.83 -3.47
CA GLN A 247 -14.52 26.67 -2.43
C GLN A 247 -14.38 28.13 -2.84
N GLY A 248 -15.47 28.90 -2.83
CA GLY A 248 -15.44 30.32 -3.21
C GLY A 248 -15.04 30.61 -4.67
N GLY A 249 -14.98 29.59 -5.54
CA GLY A 249 -14.51 29.70 -6.92
C GLY A 249 -13.09 29.16 -7.13
N ASP A 250 -12.29 29.09 -6.07
CA ASP A 250 -10.92 28.57 -6.10
C ASP A 250 -10.90 27.04 -6.03
N ILE A 251 -9.92 26.45 -6.71
CA ILE A 251 -9.65 25.01 -6.64
C ILE A 251 -8.77 24.73 -5.43
N ILE A 252 -9.30 24.00 -4.45
CA ILE A 252 -8.63 23.76 -3.16
C ILE A 252 -8.16 22.32 -2.97
N GLY A 253 -8.57 21.41 -3.86
CA GLY A 253 -8.19 20.01 -3.78
C GLY A 253 -8.84 19.15 -4.85
N ASN A 254 -8.72 17.84 -4.70
CA ASN A 254 -9.26 16.84 -5.60
C ASN A 254 -9.89 15.70 -4.81
N ARG A 255 -11.07 15.24 -5.24
CA ARG A 255 -11.55 13.92 -4.84
C ARG A 255 -10.80 12.89 -5.67
N VAL A 256 -10.25 11.89 -5.01
CA VAL A 256 -9.46 10.83 -5.64
C VAL A 256 -10.15 9.49 -5.45
N LEU A 257 -10.02 8.64 -6.46
CA LEU A 257 -10.46 7.25 -6.46
C LEU A 257 -9.25 6.35 -6.59
N VAL A 258 -9.09 5.41 -5.66
CA VAL A 258 -8.05 4.37 -5.69
C VAL A 258 -8.72 3.02 -5.88
N LYS A 259 -8.32 2.28 -6.93
CA LYS A 259 -8.77 0.91 -7.17
C LYS A 259 -7.66 -0.08 -6.84
N VAL A 260 -7.93 -1.06 -5.98
CA VAL A 260 -6.97 -2.12 -5.64
C VAL A 260 -6.98 -3.19 -6.73
N LYS A 261 -6.15 -3.01 -7.76
CA LYS A 261 -6.10 -3.87 -8.96
C LYS A 261 -5.44 -5.22 -8.72
N LYS A 262 -4.64 -5.34 -7.68
CA LYS A 262 -4.02 -6.59 -7.23
C LYS A 262 -3.89 -6.55 -5.72
N ASN A 263 -4.23 -7.63 -5.05
CA ASN A 263 -4.04 -7.81 -3.63
C ASN A 263 -3.71 -9.29 -3.36
N LYS A 264 -2.54 -9.56 -2.77
CA LYS A 264 -2.09 -10.91 -2.37
C LYS A 264 -2.25 -11.16 -0.87
N VAL A 265 -2.77 -10.19 -0.12
CA VAL A 265 -2.87 -10.24 1.35
C VAL A 265 -4.32 -10.13 1.84
N ALA A 266 -5.22 -9.62 1.00
CA ALA A 266 -6.67 -9.67 1.19
C ALA A 266 -7.40 -9.75 -0.18
N PRO A 267 -8.74 -9.84 -0.21
CA PRO A 267 -9.50 -9.82 -1.46
C PRO A 267 -9.20 -8.56 -2.33
N PRO A 268 -8.95 -8.72 -3.63
CA PRO A 268 -8.70 -7.60 -4.55
C PRO A 268 -9.99 -6.91 -5.02
N PHE A 269 -9.83 -5.87 -5.84
CA PHE A 269 -10.90 -5.14 -6.57
C PHE A 269 -11.83 -4.27 -5.74
N ARG A 270 -11.47 -4.02 -4.47
CA ARG A 270 -12.07 -2.95 -3.67
C ARG A 270 -11.62 -1.58 -4.17
N GLU A 271 -12.44 -0.57 -3.90
CA GLU A 271 -12.19 0.82 -4.25
C GLU A 271 -12.26 1.68 -2.99
N ALA A 272 -11.48 2.76 -2.96
CA ALA A 272 -11.50 3.75 -1.90
C ALA A 272 -11.60 5.15 -2.51
N GLN A 273 -12.32 6.05 -1.83
CA GLN A 273 -12.44 7.44 -2.25
C GLN A 273 -12.18 8.37 -1.07
N PHE A 274 -11.33 9.36 -1.29
CA PHE A 274 -10.96 10.34 -0.28
C PHE A 274 -10.57 11.67 -0.95
N ASP A 275 -10.52 12.74 -0.15
CA ASP A 275 -10.14 14.07 -0.61
C ASP A 275 -8.64 14.27 -0.41
N ILE A 276 -7.95 14.77 -1.45
CA ILE A 276 -6.60 15.33 -1.34
C ILE A 276 -6.71 16.85 -1.46
N MET A 277 -6.42 17.55 -0.38
CA MET A 277 -6.42 19.00 -0.28
C MET A 277 -5.01 19.54 -0.51
N TYR A 278 -4.87 20.65 -1.23
CA TYR A 278 -3.54 21.19 -1.57
C TYR A 278 -2.78 21.80 -0.38
N ASN A 279 -3.47 22.04 0.73
CA ASN A 279 -2.89 22.61 1.95
C ASN A 279 -2.63 21.60 3.07
N GLU A 280 -3.26 20.42 3.05
CA GLU A 280 -3.16 19.42 4.14
C GLU A 280 -2.89 17.98 3.65
N GLY A 281 -2.91 17.71 2.33
CA GLY A 281 -2.85 16.34 1.82
C GLY A 281 -4.19 15.61 1.96
N ILE A 282 -4.17 14.32 2.29
CA ILE A 282 -5.38 13.51 2.50
C ILE A 282 -6.18 14.07 3.69
N SER A 283 -7.43 14.42 3.44
CA SER A 283 -8.31 14.97 4.46
C SER A 283 -8.84 13.88 5.40
N ARG A 284 -8.13 13.63 6.51
CA ARG A 284 -8.52 12.60 7.50
C ARG A 284 -9.96 12.75 8.00
N ALA A 285 -10.37 13.96 8.36
CA ALA A 285 -11.72 14.23 8.83
C ALA A 285 -12.80 13.95 7.77
N GLY A 286 -12.51 14.28 6.50
CA GLY A 286 -13.41 13.97 5.39
C GLY A 286 -13.53 12.48 5.11
N ASP A 287 -12.40 11.78 5.18
CA ASP A 287 -12.34 10.34 4.93
C ASP A 287 -13.07 9.55 6.01
N VAL A 288 -12.80 9.83 7.29
CA VAL A 288 -13.49 9.20 8.43
C VAL A 288 -14.98 9.49 8.41
N LEU A 289 -15.40 10.73 8.12
CA LEU A 289 -16.81 11.08 8.05
C LEU A 289 -17.54 10.31 6.95
N ASP A 290 -16.95 10.22 5.76
CA ASP A 290 -17.55 9.54 4.62
C ASP A 290 -17.71 8.04 4.91
N VAL A 291 -16.65 7.39 5.41
CA VAL A 291 -16.67 5.97 5.77
C VAL A 291 -17.62 5.69 6.93
N ALA A 292 -17.60 6.50 8.00
CA ALA A 292 -18.51 6.34 9.14
C ALA A 292 -19.97 6.48 8.70
N THR A 293 -20.25 7.35 7.72
CA THR A 293 -21.60 7.50 7.16
C THR A 293 -22.00 6.29 6.32
N GLU A 294 -21.09 5.75 5.51
CA GLU A 294 -21.32 4.55 4.70
C GLU A 294 -21.56 3.31 5.56
N MET A 295 -20.86 3.20 6.71
CA MET A 295 -21.03 2.13 7.68
C MET A 295 -22.17 2.37 8.68
N GLU A 296 -22.97 3.42 8.49
CA GLU A 296 -24.09 3.81 9.37
C GLU A 296 -23.70 4.09 10.84
N ILE A 297 -22.40 4.30 11.12
CA ILE A 297 -21.88 4.75 12.43
C ILE A 297 -22.25 6.21 12.66
N VAL A 298 -22.16 7.04 11.62
CA VAL A 298 -22.66 8.41 11.58
C VAL A 298 -24.00 8.43 10.85
N THR A 299 -25.02 8.95 11.51
CA THR A 299 -26.34 9.09 10.92
C THR A 299 -26.42 10.37 10.08
N LYS A 300 -26.88 10.26 8.84
CA LYS A 300 -27.20 11.39 7.96
C LYS A 300 -28.71 11.53 7.75
N ARG A 301 -29.31 12.60 8.26
CA ARG A 301 -30.74 12.94 8.04
C ARG A 301 -30.86 14.21 7.19
N GLY A 302 -31.16 14.03 5.92
CA GLY A 302 -31.14 15.13 4.94
C GLY A 302 -29.73 15.71 4.82
N ALA A 303 -29.57 16.98 5.19
CA ALA A 303 -28.27 17.65 5.21
C ALA A 303 -27.53 17.51 6.55
N TYR A 304 -28.13 16.98 7.61
CA TYR A 304 -27.53 16.95 8.94
C TYR A 304 -26.79 15.65 9.22
N TYR A 305 -25.61 15.77 9.83
CA TYR A 305 -24.77 14.67 10.28
C TYR A 305 -24.80 14.62 11.82
N SER A 306 -24.97 13.42 12.39
CA SER A 306 -25.00 13.19 13.84
C SER A 306 -24.32 11.88 14.21
N TYR A 307 -23.64 11.87 15.35
CA TYR A 307 -23.02 10.70 15.94
C TYR A 307 -23.61 10.48 17.34
N GLY A 308 -24.43 9.43 17.49
CA GLY A 308 -25.29 9.29 18.67
C GLY A 308 -26.17 10.54 18.84
N ASP A 309 -26.07 11.18 20.00
CA ASP A 309 -26.77 12.43 20.31
C ASP A 309 -25.98 13.70 19.90
N ILE A 310 -24.73 13.55 19.46
CA ILE A 310 -23.84 14.66 19.09
C ILE A 310 -24.16 15.09 17.66
N ARG A 311 -24.46 16.37 17.48
CA ARG A 311 -24.68 16.97 16.16
C ARG A 311 -23.35 17.45 15.58
N LEU A 312 -22.87 16.75 14.54
CA LEU A 312 -21.59 17.08 13.88
C LEU A 312 -21.70 18.33 12.99
N GLY A 313 -22.85 18.53 12.34
CA GLY A 313 -23.07 19.74 11.54
C GLY A 313 -24.12 19.61 10.44
N GLN A 314 -24.42 20.74 9.78
CA GLN A 314 -25.25 20.78 8.58
C GLN A 314 -24.36 20.84 7.33
N GLY A 315 -24.41 19.80 6.52
CA GLY A 315 -23.56 19.64 5.34
C GLY A 315 -22.20 19.03 5.69
N ARG A 316 -21.59 18.42 4.68
CA ARG A 316 -20.34 17.66 4.83
C ARG A 316 -19.18 18.53 5.30
N GLU A 317 -19.02 19.74 4.77
CA GLU A 317 -17.90 20.62 5.13
C GLU A 317 -17.98 21.11 6.59
N ASN A 318 -19.18 21.42 7.10
CA ASN A 318 -19.34 21.79 8.50
C ASN A 318 -19.06 20.61 9.44
N ALA A 319 -19.51 19.40 9.08
CA ALA A 319 -19.21 18.19 9.84
C ALA A 319 -17.70 17.86 9.83
N LYS A 320 -17.02 18.05 8.70
CA LYS A 320 -15.55 17.95 8.61
C LYS A 320 -14.86 18.95 9.52
N GLN A 321 -15.32 20.20 9.52
CA GLN A 321 -14.75 21.24 10.36
C GLN A 321 -14.91 20.90 11.85
N PHE A 322 -16.10 20.46 12.26
CA PHE A 322 -16.36 19.98 13.62
C PHE A 322 -15.39 18.85 14.01
N LEU A 323 -15.21 17.83 13.17
CA LEU A 323 -14.28 16.73 13.47
C LEU A 323 -12.81 17.17 13.54
N ARG A 324 -12.40 18.22 12.81
CA ARG A 324 -11.06 18.80 12.96
C ARG A 324 -10.89 19.52 14.29
N GLU A 325 -11.95 20.17 14.78
CA GLU A 325 -11.95 20.89 16.06
C GLU A 325 -12.10 19.95 17.27
N HIS A 326 -12.59 18.73 17.05
CA HIS A 326 -12.83 17.69 18.06
C HIS A 326 -12.09 16.38 17.71
N PRO A 327 -10.74 16.35 17.87
CA PRO A 327 -9.92 15.20 17.49
C PRO A 327 -10.24 13.93 18.29
N ASP A 328 -10.71 14.07 19.53
CA ASP A 328 -11.19 12.99 20.38
C ASP A 328 -12.35 12.21 19.73
N ILE A 329 -13.33 12.92 19.17
CA ILE A 329 -14.46 12.32 18.46
C ILE A 329 -14.00 11.71 17.14
N LEU A 330 -13.09 12.38 16.42
CA LEU A 330 -12.52 11.86 15.18
C LEU A 330 -11.78 10.54 15.40
N ASP A 331 -10.98 10.44 16.46
CA ASP A 331 -10.24 9.24 16.84
C ASP A 331 -11.18 8.12 17.31
N GLU A 332 -12.24 8.45 18.06
CA GLU A 332 -13.26 7.47 18.43
C GLU A 332 -13.97 6.89 17.18
N LEU A 333 -14.34 7.73 16.22
CA LEU A 333 -14.94 7.29 14.96
C LEU A 333 -14.00 6.39 14.16
N ASP A 334 -12.73 6.78 14.02
CA ASP A 334 -11.72 5.96 13.34
C ASP A 334 -11.56 4.58 14.01
N ARG A 335 -11.48 4.55 15.34
CA ARG A 335 -11.43 3.30 16.11
C ARG A 335 -12.66 2.42 15.85
N ARG A 336 -13.87 2.97 15.93
CA ARG A 336 -15.10 2.20 15.70
C ARG A 336 -15.20 1.66 14.28
N ILE A 337 -14.75 2.42 13.28
CA ILE A 337 -14.65 1.95 11.90
C ILE A 337 -13.72 0.74 11.80
N ARG A 338 -12.52 0.84 12.39
CA ARG A 338 -11.52 -0.24 12.38
C ARG A 338 -12.03 -1.48 13.08
N GLU A 339 -12.64 -1.35 14.25
CA GLU A 339 -13.25 -2.44 15.00
C GLU A 339 -14.36 -3.14 14.20
N ALA A 340 -15.29 -2.37 13.64
CA ALA A 340 -16.39 -2.89 12.84
C ALA A 340 -15.90 -3.63 11.58
N ALA A 341 -14.74 -3.24 11.04
CA ALA A 341 -14.12 -3.87 9.89
C ALA A 341 -13.11 -4.99 10.23
N GLY A 342 -12.84 -5.24 11.52
CA GLY A 342 -11.82 -6.20 11.96
C GLY A 342 -10.40 -5.81 11.59
N LEU A 343 -10.10 -4.51 11.50
CA LEU A 343 -8.78 -3.98 11.20
C LEU A 343 -7.96 -3.73 12.48
N PRO A 344 -6.61 -3.75 12.39
CA PRO A 344 -5.76 -3.28 13.48
C PRO A 344 -6.09 -1.84 13.88
N LEU A 345 -6.03 -1.58 15.18
CA LEU A 345 -6.18 -0.23 15.73
C LEU A 345 -4.99 0.66 15.35
N PRO A 346 -5.18 1.99 15.31
CA PRO A 346 -4.10 2.91 15.01
C PRO A 346 -3.01 2.83 16.09
N PRO A 347 -1.75 3.13 15.75
CA PRO A 347 -0.67 3.23 16.73
C PRO A 347 -1.01 4.28 17.79
N GLY A 348 -0.90 3.91 19.08
CA GLY A 348 -1.14 4.82 20.22
C GLY A 348 -2.57 4.83 20.78
N ALA A 349 -3.53 4.11 20.18
CA ALA A 349 -4.82 3.87 20.80
C ALA A 349 -4.68 2.75 21.86
N SER A 350 -4.87 3.07 23.14
CA SER A 350 -4.95 2.03 24.17
C SER A 350 -6.16 1.14 23.91
N THR A 351 -5.94 -0.17 23.92
CA THR A 351 -7.00 -1.12 24.25
C THR A 351 -7.14 -1.05 25.76
N ASP A 352 -8.10 -0.27 26.25
CA ASP A 352 -8.45 -0.27 27.67
C ASP A 352 -8.89 -1.67 28.14
#